data_AF-A0ABD3E8L0-F1
#
_entry.id   AF-A0ABD3E8L0-F1
#
_cell.length_a   1.000
_cell.length_b   1.000
_cell.length_c   1.000
_cell.angle_alpha   90.00
_cell.angle_beta   90.00
_cell.angle_gamma   90.00
#
_symmetry.space_group_name_H-M   'P 1'
#
loop_
_entity.id
_entity.type
_entity.pdbx_description
1 polymer ?
#
loop_
_entity_poly.entity_id
_entity_poly.type
_entity_poly.pdbx_seq_one_letter_code
_entity_poly.pdbx_strand_id
1 'polypeptide(L)'
;MSGDPSVDALQESGWEELRKEARKIEGDLDFKLSSYAKLGARFNQGGNVDAGSPTLGSSRSWKSIEMEIQSLLEKLLDINDSMSRCAASAASTTSVSQKLARHRDILHEFTQEFKRIQGNISSMWEHAELLSSVRGDITDYKASGSVNPSTQLLRERAAIHGSISHIDDVISQAQATRSVLGSQRALFGDVQGKVKQLGEKFPVIRGLIIRSEENVRKTHLSCLRLLLPVLFLSSSIGFPSEQKICFGKEDFP
;
A
#
# COMPACT_ATOMS: atom_id res chain seq x y z
N MET A 1 -74.21 -54.30 33.08
CA MET A 1 -73.99 -52.88 33.41
C MET A 1 -74.34 -52.10 32.16
N SER A 2 -75.56 -51.57 32.13
CA SER A 2 -76.04 -50.76 31.00
C SER A 2 -75.41 -49.38 31.13
N GLY A 3 -74.45 -49.06 30.26
CA GLY A 3 -73.92 -47.70 30.16
C GLY A 3 -75.02 -46.77 29.66
N ASP A 4 -75.14 -45.60 30.29
CA ASP A 4 -76.08 -44.57 29.85
C ASP A 4 -75.63 -44.05 28.47
N PRO A 5 -76.43 -44.22 27.40
CA PRO A 5 -76.05 -43.83 26.03
C PRO A 5 -75.82 -42.33 25.86
N SER A 6 -76.27 -41.52 26.82
CA SER A 6 -76.05 -40.08 26.90
C SER A 6 -74.61 -39.70 27.24
N VAL A 7 -73.89 -40.52 28.02
CA VAL A 7 -72.50 -40.24 28.45
C VAL A 7 -71.53 -40.52 27.31
N ASP A 8 -71.72 -41.64 26.60
CA ASP A 8 -70.91 -41.99 25.43
C ASP A 8 -71.06 -40.96 24.29
N ALA A 9 -72.28 -40.42 24.07
CA ALA A 9 -72.53 -39.42 23.05
C ALA A 9 -71.86 -38.06 23.33
N LEU A 10 -71.84 -37.62 24.60
CA LEU A 10 -71.14 -36.40 25.02
C LEU A 10 -69.61 -36.56 24.97
N GLN A 11 -69.11 -37.77 25.19
CA GLN A 11 -67.69 -38.09 25.12
C GLN A 11 -67.22 -38.17 23.65
N GLU A 12 -68.07 -38.69 22.76
CA GLU A 12 -67.84 -38.72 21.32
C GLU A 12 -67.88 -37.31 20.71
N SER A 13 -68.72 -36.40 21.22
CA SER A 13 -68.72 -34.99 20.80
C SER A 13 -67.44 -34.26 21.22
N GLY A 14 -66.95 -34.47 22.44
CA GLY A 14 -65.69 -33.87 22.92
C GLY A 14 -64.46 -34.36 22.12
N TRP A 15 -64.43 -35.65 21.76
CA TRP A 15 -63.37 -36.21 20.91
C TRP A 15 -63.38 -35.64 19.47
N GLU A 16 -64.56 -35.41 18.89
CA GLU A 16 -64.69 -34.78 17.56
C GLU A 16 -64.26 -33.31 17.58
N GLU A 17 -64.59 -32.56 18.64
CA GLU A 17 -64.14 -31.18 18.82
C GLU A 17 -62.62 -31.05 18.89
N LEU A 18 -61.97 -31.88 19.71
CA LEU A 18 -60.50 -31.93 19.80
C LEU A 18 -59.85 -32.23 18.45
N ARG A 19 -60.46 -33.10 17.62
CA ARG A 19 -59.92 -33.41 16.27
C ARG A 19 -60.05 -32.26 15.30
N LYS A 20 -61.16 -31.51 15.37
CA LYS A 20 -61.32 -30.30 14.56
C LYS A 20 -60.29 -29.24 14.95
N GLU A 21 -60.04 -29.10 16.25
CA GLU A 21 -59.02 -28.18 16.76
C GLU A 21 -57.61 -28.61 16.35
N ALA A 22 -57.26 -29.89 16.49
CA ALA A 22 -55.97 -30.43 16.03
C ALA A 22 -55.72 -30.12 14.56
N ARG A 23 -56.68 -30.42 13.67
CA ARG A 23 -56.54 -30.12 12.23
C ARG A 23 -56.36 -28.63 11.93
N LYS A 24 -56.97 -27.75 12.71
CA LYS A 24 -56.78 -26.30 12.59
C LYS A 24 -55.34 -25.92 12.95
N ILE A 25 -54.83 -26.41 14.08
CA ILE A 25 -53.45 -26.17 14.52
C ILE A 25 -52.43 -26.77 13.55
N GLU A 26 -52.69 -27.97 13.02
CA GLU A 26 -51.87 -28.62 11.98
C GLU A 26 -51.78 -27.75 10.71
N GLY A 27 -52.89 -27.15 10.27
CA GLY A 27 -52.89 -26.22 9.14
C GLY A 27 -52.13 -24.92 9.41
N ASP A 28 -52.27 -24.37 10.61
CA ASP A 28 -51.52 -23.18 11.03
C ASP A 28 -50.00 -23.48 11.12
N LEU A 29 -49.63 -24.68 11.61
CA LEU A 29 -48.24 -25.16 11.66
C LEU A 29 -47.63 -25.28 10.26
N ASP A 30 -48.32 -25.89 9.30
CA ASP A 30 -47.85 -26.03 7.92
C ASP A 30 -47.56 -24.66 7.27
N PHE A 31 -48.49 -23.71 7.45
CA PHE A 31 -48.32 -22.34 6.96
C PHE A 31 -47.11 -21.64 7.61
N LYS A 32 -46.96 -21.76 8.93
CA LYS A 32 -45.88 -21.10 9.68
C LYS A 32 -44.52 -21.74 9.38
N LEU A 33 -44.43 -23.06 9.29
CA LEU A 33 -43.20 -23.77 8.90
C LEU A 33 -42.76 -23.40 7.48
N SER A 34 -43.71 -23.32 6.55
CA SER A 34 -43.45 -22.85 5.19
C SER A 34 -42.92 -21.41 5.17
N SER A 35 -43.47 -20.52 6.00
CA SER A 35 -42.99 -19.14 6.15
C SER A 35 -41.59 -19.07 6.77
N TYR A 36 -41.35 -19.86 7.82
CA TYR A 36 -40.08 -19.95 8.53
C TYR A 36 -38.96 -20.47 7.62
N ALA A 37 -39.21 -21.50 6.80
CA ALA A 37 -38.27 -22.00 5.81
C ALA A 37 -37.95 -20.97 4.71
N LYS A 38 -38.94 -20.18 4.26
CA LYS A 38 -38.73 -19.12 3.27
C LYS A 38 -37.89 -17.97 3.81
N LEU A 39 -38.07 -17.59 5.08
CA LEU A 39 -37.18 -16.64 5.76
C LEU A 39 -35.75 -17.20 5.82
N GLY A 40 -35.61 -18.50 6.05
CA GLY A 40 -34.38 -19.29 5.87
C GLY A 40 -33.65 -19.02 4.57
N ALA A 41 -34.35 -19.25 3.47
CA ALA A 41 -33.77 -19.16 2.13
C ALA A 41 -33.32 -17.73 1.74
N ARG A 42 -33.94 -16.68 2.30
CA ARG A 42 -33.57 -15.28 2.00
C ARG A 42 -32.15 -14.93 2.42
N PHE A 43 -31.61 -15.59 3.45
CA PHE A 43 -30.21 -15.41 3.85
C PHE A 43 -29.23 -15.94 2.80
N ASN A 44 -29.60 -16.98 2.04
CA ASN A 44 -28.75 -17.55 0.98
C ASN A 44 -28.56 -16.59 -0.20
N GLN A 45 -29.54 -15.72 -0.46
CA GLN A 45 -29.51 -14.76 -1.57
C GLN A 45 -28.81 -13.44 -1.20
N GLY A 46 -28.19 -13.36 -0.02
CA GLY A 46 -27.47 -12.17 0.50
C GLY A 46 -26.18 -11.79 -0.24
N GLY A 47 -26.07 -12.06 -1.53
CA GLY A 47 -24.97 -11.61 -2.38
C GLY A 47 -25.17 -10.23 -3.02
N ASN A 48 -26.34 -9.58 -2.90
CA ASN A 48 -26.61 -8.32 -3.58
C ASN A 48 -27.62 -7.36 -2.90
N VAL A 49 -27.64 -7.30 -1.57
CA VAL A 49 -28.34 -6.19 -0.90
C VAL A 49 -27.31 -5.23 -0.34
N ASP A 50 -27.39 -4.00 -0.83
CA ASP A 50 -26.58 -2.86 -0.48
C ASP A 50 -26.19 -2.83 1.00
N ALA A 51 -24.92 -2.52 1.22
CA ALA A 51 -24.29 -2.29 2.51
C ALA A 51 -24.89 -1.03 3.18
N GLY A 52 -26.12 -1.16 3.70
CA GLY A 52 -26.87 -0.03 4.23
C GLY A 52 -28.08 -0.44 5.07
N SER A 53 -27.95 -1.45 5.93
CA SER A 53 -28.64 -1.58 7.25
C SER A 53 -28.64 -3.06 7.69
N PRO A 54 -28.05 -3.41 8.84
CA PRO A 54 -28.06 -4.78 9.32
C PRO A 54 -29.49 -5.15 9.72
N THR A 55 -30.09 -6.13 9.03
CA THR A 55 -30.49 -7.47 9.53
C THR A 55 -31.24 -7.63 10.88
N LEU A 56 -31.31 -6.61 11.75
CA LEU A 56 -31.94 -6.62 13.06
C LEU A 56 -33.47 -6.76 12.99
N GLY A 57 -34.11 -6.15 11.98
CA GLY A 57 -35.56 -6.32 11.75
C GLY A 57 -35.93 -7.74 11.30
N SER A 58 -35.05 -8.37 10.51
CA SER A 58 -35.24 -9.76 10.06
C SER A 58 -34.99 -10.75 11.20
N SER A 59 -33.98 -10.53 12.04
CA SER A 59 -33.70 -11.38 13.22
C SER A 59 -34.84 -11.38 14.24
N ARG A 60 -35.47 -10.22 14.52
CA ARG A 60 -36.63 -10.13 15.41
C ARG A 60 -37.87 -10.83 14.81
N SER A 61 -38.14 -10.60 13.53
CA SER A 61 -39.23 -11.26 12.79
C SER A 61 -39.08 -12.78 12.83
N TRP A 62 -37.84 -13.27 12.73
CA TRP A 62 -37.56 -14.69 12.72
C TRP A 62 -37.81 -15.37 14.07
N LYS A 63 -37.23 -14.80 15.14
CA LYS A 63 -37.46 -15.29 16.51
C LYS A 63 -38.94 -15.24 16.88
N SER A 64 -39.69 -14.26 16.36
CA SER A 64 -41.14 -14.19 16.54
C SER A 64 -41.86 -15.42 15.96
N ILE A 65 -41.56 -15.77 14.71
CA ILE A 65 -42.18 -16.94 14.06
C ILE A 65 -41.73 -18.25 14.73
N GLU A 66 -40.48 -18.32 15.19
CA GLU A 66 -39.99 -19.45 15.97
C GLU A 66 -40.80 -19.68 17.25
N MET A 67 -41.03 -18.62 18.03
CA MET A 67 -41.86 -18.66 19.24
C MET A 67 -43.32 -19.04 18.92
N GLU A 68 -43.87 -18.53 17.81
CA GLU A 68 -45.23 -18.88 17.39
C GLU A 68 -45.35 -20.38 17.05
N ILE A 69 -44.40 -20.93 16.28
CA ILE A 69 -44.36 -22.37 15.94
C ILE A 69 -44.22 -23.21 17.21
N GLN A 70 -43.33 -22.83 18.14
CA GLN A 70 -43.20 -23.52 19.42
C GLN A 70 -44.51 -23.53 20.20
N SER A 71 -45.23 -22.40 20.26
CA SER A 71 -46.54 -22.34 20.93
C SER A 71 -47.60 -23.21 20.26
N LEU A 72 -47.57 -23.33 18.92
CA LEU A 72 -48.52 -24.17 18.18
C LEU A 72 -48.21 -25.67 18.38
N LEU A 73 -46.93 -26.05 18.42
CA LEU A 73 -46.52 -27.42 18.74
C LEU A 73 -46.92 -27.81 20.16
N GLU A 74 -46.75 -26.92 21.13
CA GLU A 74 -47.16 -27.13 22.52
C GLU A 74 -48.69 -27.28 22.62
N LYS A 75 -49.46 -26.41 21.95
CA LYS A 75 -50.93 -26.56 21.87
C LYS A 75 -51.36 -27.88 21.23
N LEU A 76 -50.71 -28.31 20.15
CA LEU A 76 -51.03 -29.59 19.51
C LEU A 76 -50.70 -30.78 20.43
N LEU A 77 -49.65 -30.68 21.23
CA LEU A 77 -49.32 -31.66 22.26
C LEU A 77 -50.40 -31.70 23.36
N ASP A 78 -50.86 -30.55 23.85
CA ASP A 78 -51.94 -30.47 24.86
C ASP A 78 -53.26 -31.05 24.33
N ILE A 79 -53.59 -30.79 23.07
CA ILE A 79 -54.76 -31.37 22.39
C ILE A 79 -54.59 -32.90 22.28
N ASN A 80 -53.42 -33.39 21.89
CA ASN A 80 -53.12 -34.83 21.81
C ASN A 80 -53.23 -35.52 23.18
N ASP A 81 -52.77 -34.86 24.24
CA ASP A 81 -52.90 -35.37 25.62
C ASP A 81 -54.36 -35.38 26.08
N SER A 82 -55.15 -34.37 25.69
CA SER A 82 -56.58 -34.30 25.98
C SER A 82 -57.37 -35.37 25.22
N MET A 83 -57.02 -35.60 23.95
CA MET A 83 -57.51 -36.73 23.16
C MET A 83 -57.17 -38.06 23.86
N SER A 84 -55.92 -38.22 24.32
CA SER A 84 -55.47 -39.42 25.03
C SER A 84 -56.31 -39.70 26.28
N ARG A 85 -56.67 -38.65 27.03
CA ARG A 85 -57.57 -38.74 28.19
C ARG A 85 -58.99 -39.15 27.79
N CYS A 86 -59.57 -38.55 26.75
CA CYS A 86 -60.88 -38.94 26.21
C CYS A 86 -60.91 -40.41 25.78
N ALA A 87 -59.90 -40.86 25.02
CA ALA A 87 -59.78 -42.24 24.55
C ALA A 87 -59.66 -43.25 25.70
N ALA A 88 -58.98 -42.90 26.80
CA ALA A 88 -58.85 -43.76 27.97
C ALA A 88 -60.14 -43.84 28.82
N SER A 89 -60.97 -42.80 28.78
CA SER A 89 -62.20 -42.70 29.57
C SER A 89 -63.44 -43.30 28.91
N ALA A 90 -63.43 -43.49 27.58
CA ALA A 90 -64.45 -44.22 26.84
C ALA A 90 -64.06 -45.71 26.74
N ALA A 91 -64.98 -46.59 26.38
CA ALA A 91 -64.63 -47.95 25.93
C ALA A 91 -63.82 -47.85 24.62
N SER A 92 -62.50 -47.62 24.76
CA SER A 92 -61.57 -47.28 23.68
C SER A 92 -61.74 -48.23 22.51
N THR A 93 -62.31 -47.74 21.41
CA THR A 93 -62.44 -48.52 20.18
C THR A 93 -61.13 -48.51 19.41
N THR A 94 -60.83 -49.58 18.68
CA THR A 94 -59.61 -49.69 17.86
C THR A 94 -59.45 -48.51 16.89
N SER A 95 -60.55 -47.97 16.37
CA SER A 95 -60.55 -46.83 15.45
C SER A 95 -60.15 -45.51 16.12
N VAL A 96 -60.55 -45.29 17.39
CA VAL A 96 -60.13 -44.12 18.19
C VAL A 96 -58.63 -44.21 18.49
N SER A 97 -58.14 -45.39 18.90
CA SER A 97 -56.71 -45.62 19.17
C SER A 97 -55.83 -45.41 17.94
N GLN A 98 -56.26 -45.88 16.76
CA GLN A 98 -55.55 -45.66 15.51
C GLN A 98 -55.51 -44.18 15.10
N LYS A 99 -56.63 -43.47 15.24
CA LYS A 99 -56.67 -42.02 14.96
C LYS A 99 -55.78 -41.23 15.92
N LEU A 100 -55.76 -41.59 17.21
CA LEU A 100 -54.85 -40.98 18.19
C LEU A 100 -53.39 -41.19 17.82
N ALA A 101 -53.02 -42.42 17.43
CA ALA A 101 -51.67 -42.73 16.97
C ALA A 101 -51.28 -41.83 15.78
N ARG A 102 -52.17 -41.63 14.81
CA ARG A 102 -51.94 -40.73 13.68
C ARG A 102 -51.69 -39.28 14.10
N HIS A 103 -52.47 -38.72 15.04
CA HIS A 103 -52.22 -37.35 15.50
C HIS A 103 -50.90 -37.20 16.28
N ARG A 104 -50.45 -38.26 16.96
CA ARG A 104 -49.11 -38.30 17.58
C ARG A 104 -48.00 -38.35 16.53
N ASP A 105 -48.18 -39.14 15.47
CA ASP A 105 -47.23 -39.20 14.34
C ASP A 105 -47.12 -37.83 13.66
N ILE A 106 -48.25 -37.17 13.38
CA ILE A 106 -48.28 -35.82 12.77
C ILE A 106 -47.57 -34.78 13.65
N LEU A 107 -47.83 -34.77 14.96
CA LEU A 107 -47.12 -33.89 15.90
C LEU A 107 -45.61 -34.16 15.85
N HIS A 108 -45.21 -35.43 15.79
CA HIS A 108 -43.82 -35.82 15.71
C HIS A 108 -43.16 -35.33 14.41
N GLU A 109 -43.83 -35.50 13.27
CA GLU A 109 -43.38 -35.02 11.96
C GLU A 109 -43.18 -33.50 11.96
N PHE A 110 -44.16 -32.72 12.44
CA PHE A 110 -44.01 -31.26 12.54
C PHE A 110 -42.87 -30.84 13.47
N THR A 111 -42.69 -31.55 14.60
CA THR A 111 -41.60 -31.27 15.54
C THR A 111 -40.23 -31.55 14.90
N GLN A 112 -40.10 -32.65 14.15
CA GLN A 112 -38.87 -32.97 13.44
C GLN A 112 -38.59 -31.95 12.34
N GLU A 113 -39.60 -31.59 11.56
CA GLU A 113 -39.47 -30.64 10.46
C GLU A 113 -39.06 -29.26 10.97
N PHE A 114 -39.66 -28.80 12.07
CA PHE A 114 -39.26 -27.56 12.74
C PHE A 114 -37.77 -27.59 13.12
N LYS A 115 -37.31 -28.64 13.80
CA LYS A 115 -35.90 -28.80 14.19
C LYS A 115 -34.97 -28.84 12.98
N ARG A 116 -35.37 -29.51 11.90
CA ARG A 116 -34.60 -29.60 10.66
C ARG A 116 -34.44 -28.22 10.02
N ILE A 117 -35.53 -27.46 9.90
CA ILE A 117 -35.50 -26.11 9.34
C ILE A 117 -34.66 -25.18 10.24
N GLN A 118 -34.87 -25.21 11.55
CA GLN A 118 -34.11 -24.42 12.53
C GLN A 118 -32.60 -24.71 12.47
N GLY A 119 -32.21 -25.99 12.39
CA GLY A 119 -30.80 -26.38 12.26
C GLY A 119 -30.16 -25.90 10.96
N ASN A 120 -30.89 -26.01 9.83
CA ASN A 120 -30.43 -25.48 8.54
C ASN A 120 -30.18 -23.96 8.63
N ILE A 121 -31.12 -23.24 9.23
CA ILE A 121 -31.02 -21.80 9.44
C ILE A 121 -29.80 -21.45 10.31
N SER A 122 -29.59 -22.12 11.44
CA SER A 122 -28.43 -21.87 12.31
C SER A 122 -27.11 -22.05 11.56
N SER A 123 -26.98 -23.16 10.84
CA SER A 123 -25.80 -23.45 10.02
C SER A 123 -25.54 -22.37 8.97
N MET A 124 -26.59 -21.88 8.31
CA MET A 124 -26.48 -20.79 7.35
C MET A 124 -26.06 -19.46 7.99
N TRP A 125 -26.57 -19.14 9.19
CA TRP A 125 -26.16 -17.96 9.95
C TRP A 125 -24.69 -18.02 10.35
N GLU A 126 -24.24 -19.16 10.89
CA GLU A 126 -22.84 -19.38 11.25
C GLU A 126 -21.93 -19.21 10.04
N HIS A 127 -22.31 -19.77 8.88
CA HIS A 127 -21.57 -19.60 7.63
C HIS A 127 -21.52 -18.12 7.19
N ALA A 128 -22.63 -17.38 7.29
CA ALA A 128 -22.67 -15.96 6.94
C ALA A 128 -21.80 -15.10 7.87
N GLU A 129 -21.81 -15.38 9.17
CA GLU A 129 -21.00 -14.66 10.17
C GLU A 129 -19.50 -14.89 9.93
N LEU A 130 -19.09 -16.14 9.65
CA LEU A 130 -17.71 -16.46 9.30
C LEU A 130 -17.26 -15.70 8.05
N LEU A 131 -18.07 -15.65 6.99
CA LEU A 131 -17.74 -14.88 5.78
C LEU A 131 -17.69 -13.37 6.02
N SER A 132 -18.56 -12.84 6.89
CA SER A 132 -18.55 -11.44 7.31
C SER A 132 -17.25 -11.10 8.04
N SER A 133 -16.84 -11.94 9.00
CA SER A 133 -15.56 -11.79 9.73
C SER A 133 -14.37 -11.80 8.78
N VAL A 134 -14.29 -12.79 7.88
CA VAL A 134 -13.19 -12.88 6.89
C VAL A 134 -13.18 -11.66 5.96
N ARG A 135 -14.35 -11.18 5.52
CA ARG A 135 -14.43 -9.95 4.71
C ARG A 135 -14.00 -8.72 5.51
N GLY A 136 -14.32 -8.66 6.80
CA GLY A 136 -13.81 -7.66 7.74
C GLY A 136 -12.29 -7.68 7.79
N ASP A 137 -11.71 -8.84 8.08
CA ASP A 137 -10.25 -9.03 8.15
C ASP A 137 -9.55 -8.67 6.83
N ILE A 138 -10.13 -9.04 5.68
CA ILE A 138 -9.59 -8.65 4.36
C ILE A 138 -9.66 -7.14 4.16
N THR A 139 -10.77 -6.52 4.55
CA THR A 139 -10.95 -5.05 4.46
C THR A 139 -9.93 -4.35 5.35
N ASP A 140 -9.78 -4.80 6.59
CA ASP A 140 -8.84 -4.26 7.57
C ASP A 140 -7.39 -4.49 7.13
N TYR A 141 -7.07 -5.66 6.59
CA TYR A 141 -5.77 -5.93 5.98
C TYR A 141 -5.46 -4.96 4.83
N LYS A 142 -6.44 -4.71 3.94
CA LYS A 142 -6.29 -3.74 2.84
C LYS A 142 -6.21 -2.29 3.35
N ALA A 143 -6.98 -1.94 4.38
CA ALA A 143 -7.05 -0.59 4.94
C ALA A 143 -5.83 -0.23 5.79
N SER A 144 -5.25 -1.21 6.49
CA SER A 144 -4.01 -1.06 7.28
C SER A 144 -2.81 -0.68 6.42
N GLY A 145 -2.93 -0.74 5.09
CA GLY A 145 -1.84 -0.45 4.18
C GLY A 145 -0.69 -1.45 4.32
N SER A 146 -0.92 -2.61 4.96
CA SER A 146 0.00 -3.74 4.96
C SER A 146 0.35 -4.02 3.51
N VAL A 147 1.57 -3.61 3.13
CA VAL A 147 2.04 -3.66 1.76
C VAL A 147 2.03 -5.13 1.39
N ASN A 148 1.11 -5.53 0.52
CA ASN A 148 1.07 -6.89 0.00
C ASN A 148 2.50 -7.28 -0.38
N PRO A 149 3.05 -8.40 0.12
CA PRO A 149 4.41 -8.82 -0.19
C PRO A 149 4.72 -8.73 -1.69
N SER A 150 3.77 -9.08 -2.56
CA SER A 150 3.92 -8.87 -4.00
C SER A 150 4.09 -7.41 -4.42
N THR A 151 3.32 -6.48 -3.85
CA THR A 151 3.46 -5.04 -4.14
C THR A 151 4.76 -4.46 -3.59
N GLN A 152 5.26 -4.96 -2.45
CA GLN A 152 6.55 -4.60 -1.90
C GLN A 152 7.68 -5.05 -2.83
N LEU A 153 7.64 -6.31 -3.27
CA LEU A 153 8.61 -6.87 -4.21
C LEU A 153 8.60 -6.14 -5.56
N LEU A 154 7.43 -5.73 -6.06
CA LEU A 154 7.33 -4.92 -7.29
C LEU A 154 7.97 -3.54 -7.12
N ARG A 155 7.77 -2.89 -5.96
CA ARG A 155 8.42 -1.60 -5.65
C ARG A 155 9.94 -1.76 -5.52
N GLU A 156 10.40 -2.81 -4.85
CA GLU A 156 11.83 -3.12 -4.72
C GLU A 156 12.47 -3.38 -6.08
N ARG A 157 11.81 -4.15 -6.95
CA ARG A 157 12.25 -4.36 -8.33
C ARG A 157 12.38 -3.06 -9.10
N ALA A 158 11.42 -2.14 -8.97
CA ALA A 158 11.49 -0.83 -9.61
C ALA A 158 12.66 0.01 -9.08
N ALA A 159 12.91 -0.02 -7.77
CA ALA A 159 14.04 0.66 -7.15
C ALA A 159 15.39 0.09 -7.62
N ILE A 160 15.52 -1.24 -7.71
CA ILE A 160 16.71 -1.91 -8.25
C ILE A 160 16.95 -1.49 -9.70
N HIS A 161 15.91 -1.48 -10.55
CA HIS A 161 16.04 -1.00 -11.93
C HIS A 161 16.50 0.47 -12.01
N GLY A 162 15.95 1.34 -11.16
CA GLY A 162 16.42 2.73 -11.06
C GLY A 162 17.89 2.83 -10.64
N SER A 163 18.32 2.01 -9.68
CA SER A 163 19.72 1.95 -9.24
C SER A 163 20.66 1.45 -10.33
N ILE A 164 20.24 0.48 -11.15
CA ILE A 164 21.05 -0.03 -12.27
C ILE A 164 21.25 1.09 -13.31
N SER A 165 20.19 1.81 -13.68
CA SER A 165 20.29 2.94 -14.61
C SER A 165 21.22 4.03 -14.07
N HIS A 166 21.15 4.34 -12.77
CA HIS A 166 22.04 5.31 -12.15
C HIS A 166 23.51 4.85 -12.14
N ILE A 167 23.77 3.55 -11.97
CA ILE A 167 25.12 3.00 -12.08
C ILE A 167 25.67 3.17 -13.50
N ASP A 168 24.84 2.96 -14.53
CA ASP A 168 25.26 3.17 -15.93
C ASP A 168 25.63 4.64 -16.20
N ASP A 169 24.90 5.60 -15.62
CA ASP A 169 25.24 7.03 -15.70
C ASP A 169 26.59 7.34 -15.03
N VAL A 170 26.84 6.79 -13.84
CA VAL A 170 28.12 6.94 -13.13
C VAL A 170 29.27 6.31 -13.93
N ILE A 171 29.06 5.14 -14.54
CA ILE A 171 30.06 4.50 -15.41
C ILE A 171 30.36 5.40 -16.61
N SER A 172 29.32 5.93 -17.27
CA SER A 172 29.46 6.85 -18.40
C SER A 172 30.26 8.11 -18.01
N GLN A 173 29.93 8.71 -16.86
CA GLN A 173 30.66 9.87 -16.33
C GLN A 173 32.13 9.55 -16.01
N ALA A 174 32.39 8.36 -15.44
CA ALA A 174 33.75 7.91 -15.16
C ALA A 174 34.56 7.69 -16.44
N GLN A 175 33.95 7.12 -17.49
CA GLN A 175 34.58 6.95 -18.80
C GLN A 175 34.89 8.30 -19.47
N ALA A 176 33.96 9.25 -19.41
CA ALA A 176 34.17 10.61 -19.90
C ALA A 176 35.34 11.28 -19.17
N THR A 177 35.39 11.15 -17.84
CA THR A 177 36.49 11.68 -17.01
C THR A 177 37.82 11.02 -17.38
N ARG A 178 37.85 9.70 -17.58
CA ARG A 178 39.06 8.98 -18.03
C ARG A 178 39.56 9.49 -19.38
N SER A 179 38.66 9.77 -20.32
CA SER A 179 39.01 10.33 -21.63
C SER A 179 39.66 11.72 -21.49
N VAL A 180 39.08 12.60 -20.66
CA VAL A 180 39.62 13.94 -20.37
C VAL A 180 40.99 13.86 -19.69
N LEU A 181 41.18 12.98 -18.72
CA LEU A 181 42.50 12.79 -18.10
C LEU A 181 43.53 12.25 -19.10
N GLY A 182 43.10 11.37 -20.01
CA GLY A 182 43.93 10.88 -21.11
C GLY A 182 44.39 12.00 -22.04
N SER A 183 43.49 12.90 -22.44
CA SER A 183 43.85 14.06 -23.28
C SER A 183 44.73 15.05 -22.54
N GLN A 184 44.47 15.34 -21.26
CA GLN A 184 45.33 16.17 -20.42
C GLN A 184 46.75 15.61 -20.33
N ARG A 185 46.89 14.29 -20.14
CA ARG A 185 48.22 13.64 -20.11
C ARG A 185 48.97 13.82 -21.44
N ALA A 186 48.28 13.69 -22.58
CA ALA A 186 48.88 13.92 -23.89
C ALA A 186 49.32 15.38 -24.07
N LEU A 187 48.50 16.34 -23.64
CA LEU A 187 48.83 17.77 -23.66
C LEU A 187 50.06 18.07 -22.78
N PHE A 188 50.14 17.53 -21.57
CA PHE A 188 51.32 17.68 -20.72
C PHE A 188 52.57 17.05 -21.34
N GLY A 189 52.43 15.93 -22.05
CA GLY A 189 53.52 15.34 -22.83
C GLY A 189 54.03 16.27 -23.92
N ASP A 190 53.14 16.92 -24.68
CA ASP A 190 53.50 17.91 -25.70
C ASP A 190 54.17 19.16 -25.08
N VAL A 191 53.62 19.68 -23.97
CA VAL A 191 54.20 20.79 -23.22
C VAL A 191 55.60 20.43 -22.73
N GLN A 192 55.79 19.25 -22.14
CA GLN A 192 57.10 18.77 -21.71
C GLN A 192 58.09 18.68 -22.88
N GLY A 193 57.64 18.18 -24.04
CA GLY A 193 58.44 18.13 -25.27
C GLY A 193 58.86 19.52 -25.75
N LYS A 194 57.94 20.47 -25.79
CA LYS A 194 58.22 21.88 -26.16
C LYS A 194 59.16 22.57 -25.16
N VAL A 195 58.99 22.34 -23.86
CA VAL A 195 59.89 22.87 -22.82
C VAL A 195 61.30 22.29 -22.98
N LYS A 196 61.42 21.00 -23.29
CA LYS A 196 62.72 20.37 -23.58
C LYS A 196 63.38 21.01 -24.81
N GLN A 197 62.63 21.19 -25.91
CA GLN A 197 63.13 21.87 -27.11
C GLN A 197 63.57 23.33 -26.82
N LEU A 198 62.85 24.04 -25.96
CA LEU A 198 63.24 25.39 -25.54
C LEU A 198 64.53 25.36 -24.71
N GLY A 199 64.66 24.39 -23.80
CA GLY A 199 65.89 24.15 -23.02
C GLY A 199 67.10 23.89 -23.91
N GLU A 200 66.95 23.12 -24.99
CA GLU A 200 68.01 22.87 -25.98
C GLU A 200 68.43 24.14 -26.74
N LYS A 201 67.51 25.10 -26.95
CA LYS A 201 67.82 26.40 -27.59
C LYS A 201 68.42 27.43 -26.63
N PHE A 202 68.27 27.23 -25.32
CA PHE A 202 68.70 28.20 -24.31
C PHE A 202 70.22 28.49 -24.32
N PRO A 203 71.14 27.51 -24.48
CA PRO A 203 72.57 27.78 -24.60
C PRO A 203 72.92 28.64 -25.82
N VAL A 204 72.22 28.48 -26.94
CA VAL A 204 72.43 29.27 -28.16
C VAL A 204 72.05 30.73 -27.91
N ILE A 205 70.88 30.96 -27.31
CA ILE A 205 70.43 32.31 -26.91
C ILE A 205 71.42 32.93 -25.92
N ARG A 206 71.85 32.16 -24.91
CA ARG A 206 72.85 32.61 -23.93
C ARG A 206 74.18 32.98 -24.60
N GLY A 207 74.62 32.19 -25.59
CA GLY A 207 75.83 32.47 -26.37
C GLY A 207 75.73 33.74 -27.21
N LEU A 208 74.56 34.01 -27.81
CA LEU A 208 74.30 35.25 -28.54
C LEU A 208 74.30 36.48 -27.62
N ILE A 209 73.73 36.37 -26.42
CA ILE A 209 73.76 37.44 -25.39
C ILE A 209 75.20 37.75 -24.97
N ILE A 210 76.01 36.73 -24.66
CA ILE A 210 77.41 36.93 -24.27
C ILE A 210 78.19 37.62 -25.42
N ARG A 211 77.95 37.19 -26.66
CA ARG A 211 78.59 37.77 -27.85
C ARG A 211 78.14 39.21 -28.12
N SER A 212 76.86 39.54 -27.91
CA SER A 212 76.36 40.91 -28.08
C SER A 212 76.94 41.85 -27.03
N GLU A 213 76.98 41.43 -25.76
CA GLU A 213 77.64 42.18 -24.69
C GLU A 213 79.13 42.37 -24.97
N GLU A 214 79.83 41.34 -25.45
CA GLU A 214 81.24 41.43 -25.82
C GLU A 214 81.46 42.45 -26.95
N ASN A 215 80.61 42.43 -27.98
CA ASN A 215 80.67 43.40 -29.06
C ASN A 215 80.46 44.84 -28.56
N VAL A 216 79.52 45.06 -27.64
CA VAL A 216 79.30 46.38 -27.01
C VAL A 216 80.51 46.82 -26.18
N ARG A 217 81.14 45.92 -25.42
CA ARG A 217 82.38 46.25 -24.69
C ARG A 217 83.51 46.62 -25.65
N LYS A 218 83.67 45.86 -26.74
CA LYS A 218 84.70 46.13 -27.77
C LYS A 218 84.47 47.46 -28.47
N THR A 219 83.23 47.80 -28.80
CA THR A 219 82.91 49.12 -29.39
C THR A 219 83.21 50.24 -28.40
N HIS A 220 82.80 50.10 -27.13
CA HIS A 220 83.12 51.08 -26.09
C HIS A 220 84.63 51.26 -25.90
N LEU A 221 85.41 50.17 -25.84
CA LEU A 221 86.87 50.22 -25.74
C LEU A 221 87.51 50.87 -26.97
N SER A 222 87.02 50.58 -28.17
CA SER A 222 87.48 51.19 -29.42
C SER A 222 87.26 52.70 -29.42
N CYS A 223 86.06 53.14 -29.02
CA CYS A 223 85.75 54.56 -28.84
C CYS A 223 86.68 55.22 -27.81
N LEU A 224 86.88 54.61 -26.63
CA LEU A 224 87.74 55.15 -25.59
C LEU A 224 89.20 55.28 -26.06
N ARG A 225 89.71 54.27 -26.78
CA ARG A 225 91.08 54.25 -27.33
C ARG A 225 91.29 55.33 -28.40
N LEU A 226 90.25 55.67 -29.19
CA LEU A 226 90.29 56.76 -30.16
C LEU A 226 90.14 58.15 -29.51
N LEU A 227 89.36 58.27 -28.43
CA LEU A 227 89.06 59.55 -27.77
C LEU A 227 90.12 60.01 -26.76
N LEU A 228 90.73 59.09 -26.01
CA LEU A 228 91.73 59.40 -24.98
C LEU A 228 92.90 60.26 -25.48
N PRO A 229 93.54 59.95 -26.63
CA PRO A 229 94.62 60.78 -27.16
C PRO A 229 94.16 62.19 -27.53
N VAL A 230 92.94 62.33 -28.07
CA VAL A 230 92.36 63.63 -28.45
C VAL A 230 92.10 64.51 -27.22
N LEU A 231 91.60 63.92 -26.14
CA LEU A 231 91.39 64.60 -24.87
C LEU A 231 92.71 64.97 -24.17
N PHE A 232 93.72 64.09 -24.23
CA PHE A 232 95.04 64.35 -23.67
C PHE A 232 95.78 65.47 -24.41
N LEU A 233 95.71 65.50 -25.74
CA LEU A 233 96.25 66.62 -26.54
C LEU A 233 95.54 67.93 -26.21
N SER A 234 94.21 67.90 -26.02
CA SER A 234 93.46 69.10 -25.65
C SER A 234 93.80 69.62 -24.25
N SER A 235 94.15 68.75 -23.30
CA SER A 235 94.49 69.15 -21.91
C SER A 235 95.95 69.61 -21.73
N SER A 236 96.91 69.06 -22.48
CA SER A 236 98.32 69.53 -22.43
C SER A 236 98.51 70.92 -23.04
N ILE A 237 97.56 71.39 -23.84
CA ILE A 237 97.49 72.79 -24.29
C ILE A 237 96.72 73.55 -23.20
N GLY A 238 97.38 73.78 -22.06
CA GLY A 238 96.79 74.40 -20.86
C GLY A 238 96.40 75.87 -21.04
N PHE A 239 95.18 76.22 -20.61
CA PHE A 239 94.73 77.58 -20.29
C PHE A 239 94.80 77.79 -18.77
N PRO A 240 95.49 78.82 -18.24
CA PRO A 240 95.61 79.05 -16.81
C PRO A 240 94.41 79.82 -16.22
N SER A 241 94.09 79.44 -14.98
CA SER A 241 93.02 79.93 -14.10
C SER A 241 93.21 81.35 -13.55
N GLU A 242 92.08 82.02 -13.30
CA GLU A 242 91.87 83.36 -12.75
C GLU A 242 92.48 83.67 -11.37
N GLN A 243 92.94 84.93 -11.20
CA GLN A 243 92.51 85.98 -10.24
C GLN A 243 93.53 87.14 -10.37
N LYS A 244 93.25 88.44 -10.36
CA LYS A 244 92.20 89.33 -9.81
C LYS A 244 92.48 90.72 -10.44
N ILE A 245 91.48 91.57 -10.67
CA ILE A 245 91.54 93.03 -10.42
C ILE A 245 90.11 93.59 -10.45
N CYS A 246 89.81 94.41 -9.44
CA CYS A 246 88.53 95.04 -9.16
C CYS A 246 88.29 96.35 -9.94
N PHE A 247 87.04 96.82 -9.82
CA PHE A 247 86.54 98.19 -9.92
C PHE A 247 86.35 98.83 -11.31
N GLY A 248 85.15 99.38 -11.52
CA GLY A 248 84.90 100.39 -12.56
C GLY A 248 83.45 100.44 -13.00
N LYS A 249 82.63 101.18 -12.25
CA LYS A 249 81.28 101.64 -12.60
C LYS A 249 81.40 102.86 -13.52
N GLU A 250 80.49 103.00 -14.48
CA GLU A 250 80.00 104.20 -15.20
C GLU A 250 79.67 103.78 -16.67
N ASP A 251 78.40 103.70 -17.07
CA ASP A 251 77.52 104.82 -17.49
C ASP A 251 78.13 105.54 -18.70
N PHE A 252 77.56 105.69 -19.89
CA PHE A 252 76.20 105.89 -20.44
C PHE A 252 76.42 106.05 -21.98
N PRO A 253 75.45 106.41 -22.85
CA PRO A 253 74.04 106.05 -22.99
C PRO A 253 73.78 104.97 -24.06
#